data_AF-A0A2D4JNJ7-F1
#
_entry.id   AF-A0A2D4JNJ7-F1
#
_cell.length_a   1.000
_cell.length_b   1.000
_cell.length_c   1.000
_cell.angle_alpha   90.00
_cell.angle_beta   90.00
_cell.angle_gamma   90.00
#
_symmetry.space_group_name_H-M   'P 1'
#
loop_
_entity.id
_entity.type
_entity.pdbx_description
1 polymer ?
#
loop_
_entity_poly.entity_id
_entity_poly.type
_entity_poly.pdbx_seq_one_letter_code
_entity_poly.pdbx_strand_id
1 'polypeptide(L)'
;DQKTLTWTAVDVRAQVIKRRWEAEPFIAQSRNNFLENECIELLQKRMVYGKDYLLRKEPPVVKITRRIQYNGMETLVCRIYGFYPKEMDATWRKDGEVWEQDTFRGDALPNSDGTYHAWLSIEVDLNERDHYRCYVDHAGLPEPLILAWEEP
;
A
#
# COMPACT_ATOMS: atom_id res chain seq x y z
N ASP A 1 -25.39 -5.88 12.87
CA ASP A 1 -24.79 -6.40 14.11
C ASP A 1 -24.97 -7.91 14.12
N GLN A 2 -23.88 -8.67 14.14
CA GLN A 2 -23.93 -10.14 14.05
C GLN A 2 -24.56 -10.78 15.29
N LYS A 3 -24.40 -10.15 16.46
CA LYS A 3 -24.91 -10.69 17.74
C LYS A 3 -26.43 -10.60 17.85
N THR A 4 -26.98 -9.47 17.44
CA THR A 4 -28.42 -9.19 17.52
C THR A 4 -29.16 -9.47 16.21
N LEU A 5 -28.43 -9.77 15.13
CA LEU A 5 -28.97 -9.99 13.79
C LEU A 5 -29.77 -8.77 13.26
N THR A 6 -29.39 -7.57 13.67
CA THR A 6 -30.05 -6.30 13.30
C THR A 6 -29.18 -5.46 12.36
N TRP A 7 -29.78 -4.42 11.76
CA TRP A 7 -29.07 -3.47 10.89
C TRP A 7 -29.03 -2.07 11.49
N THR A 8 -27.95 -1.32 11.26
CA THR A 8 -27.87 0.10 11.62
C THR A 8 -28.03 0.92 10.35
N ALA A 9 -29.08 1.75 10.29
CA ALA A 9 -29.35 2.62 9.15
C ALA A 9 -28.71 4.00 9.37
N VAL A 10 -27.91 4.45 8.41
CA VAL A 10 -27.20 5.74 8.47
C VAL A 10 -28.04 6.93 7.99
N ASP A 11 -29.06 6.68 7.15
CA ASP A 11 -29.94 7.72 6.61
C ASP A 11 -31.37 7.19 6.37
N VAL A 12 -32.27 8.08 5.94
CA VAL A 12 -33.70 7.78 5.71
C VAL A 12 -33.91 6.74 4.60
N ARG A 13 -33.05 6.71 3.57
CA ARG A 13 -33.13 5.69 2.50
C ARG A 13 -32.68 4.33 3.05
N ALA A 14 -31.62 4.30 3.84
CA ALA A 14 -31.14 3.09 4.52
C ALA A 14 -32.18 2.54 5.51
N GLN A 15 -33.01 3.39 6.13
CA GLN A 15 -34.11 2.93 7.00
C GLN A 15 -35.14 2.09 6.25
N VAL A 16 -35.42 2.40 4.98
CA VAL A 16 -36.34 1.59 4.16
C VAL A 16 -35.76 0.19 3.95
N ILE A 17 -34.47 0.09 3.64
CA ILE A 17 -33.78 -1.20 3.47
C ILE A 17 -33.73 -1.97 4.79
N LYS A 18 -33.39 -1.30 5.90
CA LYS A 18 -33.39 -1.89 7.25
C LYS A 18 -34.74 -2.55 7.57
N ARG A 19 -35.85 -1.82 7.43
CA ARG A 19 -37.19 -2.35 7.72
C ARG A 19 -37.51 -3.58 6.86
N ARG A 20 -37.15 -3.56 5.58
CA ARG A 20 -37.34 -4.70 4.68
C ARG A 20 -36.51 -5.91 5.11
N TRP A 21 -35.23 -5.72 5.40
CA TRP A 21 -34.34 -6.81 5.78
C TRP A 21 -34.63 -7.38 7.17
N GLU A 22 -35.09 -6.56 8.11
CA GLU A 22 -35.48 -7.01 9.46
C GLU A 22 -36.89 -7.63 9.50
N ALA A 23 -37.74 -7.37 8.51
CA ALA A 23 -39.03 -8.06 8.37
C ALA A 23 -38.88 -9.54 7.97
N GLU A 24 -37.72 -9.93 7.44
CA GLU A 24 -37.43 -11.29 6.98
C GLU A 24 -36.24 -11.88 7.76
N PRO A 25 -36.47 -12.62 8.87
CA PRO A 25 -35.39 -13.15 9.72
C PRO A 25 -34.36 -14.00 8.97
N PHE A 26 -34.80 -14.68 7.91
CA PHE A 26 -33.93 -15.48 7.05
C PHE A 26 -32.78 -14.67 6.44
N ILE A 27 -32.99 -13.39 6.08
CA ILE A 27 -31.93 -12.55 5.49
C ILE A 27 -30.77 -12.37 6.47
N ALA A 28 -31.09 -12.05 7.73
CA ALA A 28 -30.08 -11.85 8.75
C ALA A 28 -29.38 -13.17 9.14
N GLN A 29 -30.16 -14.26 9.28
CA GLN A 29 -29.63 -15.59 9.59
C GLN A 29 -28.71 -16.13 8.49
N SER A 30 -29.13 -16.05 7.22
CA SER A 30 -28.34 -16.51 6.07
C SER A 30 -27.03 -15.72 5.95
N ARG A 31 -27.07 -14.40 6.11
CA ARG A 31 -25.86 -13.57 6.13
C ARG A 31 -24.94 -13.93 7.30
N ASN A 32 -25.49 -14.19 8.49
CA ASN A 32 -24.67 -14.58 9.63
C ASN A 32 -24.01 -15.95 9.41
N ASN A 33 -24.76 -16.94 8.91
CA ASN A 33 -24.22 -18.25 8.54
C ASN A 33 -23.10 -18.14 7.50
N PHE A 34 -23.29 -17.31 6.47
CA PHE A 34 -22.25 -17.07 5.49
C PHE A 34 -21.00 -16.48 6.14
N LEU A 35 -21.13 -15.47 7.01
CA LEU A 35 -19.99 -14.80 7.63
C LEU A 35 -19.25 -15.69 8.64
N GLU A 36 -19.97 -16.47 9.44
CA GLU A 36 -19.39 -17.32 10.49
C GLU A 36 -18.86 -18.66 9.97
N ASN A 37 -19.42 -19.18 8.87
CA ASN A 37 -19.08 -20.52 8.37
C ASN A 37 -18.52 -20.45 6.96
N GLU A 38 -19.36 -20.19 5.96
CA GLU A 38 -19.01 -20.34 4.54
C GLU A 38 -17.84 -19.44 4.12
N CYS A 39 -17.80 -18.20 4.60
CA CYS A 39 -16.75 -17.23 4.33
C CYS A 39 -15.40 -17.72 4.88
N ILE A 40 -15.39 -18.27 6.09
CA ILE A 40 -14.18 -18.79 6.73
C ILE A 40 -13.67 -20.03 5.98
N GLU A 41 -14.56 -20.97 5.66
CA GLU A 41 -14.21 -22.17 4.88
C GLU A 41 -13.65 -21.81 3.50
N LEU A 42 -14.32 -20.88 2.79
CA LEU A 42 -13.86 -20.38 1.49
C LEU A 42 -12.50 -19.68 1.59
N LEU A 43 -12.28 -18.88 2.64
CA LEU A 43 -11.00 -18.21 2.88
C LEU A 43 -9.89 -19.24 3.12
N GLN A 44 -10.09 -20.20 4.02
CA GLN A 44 -9.13 -21.26 4.30
C GLN A 44 -8.78 -22.06 3.04
N LYS A 45 -9.80 -22.43 2.26
CA LYS A 45 -9.63 -23.13 0.97
C LYS A 45 -8.79 -22.31 -0.01
N ARG A 46 -9.06 -20.99 -0.13
CA ARG A 46 -8.28 -20.08 -0.99
C ARG A 46 -6.86 -19.88 -0.50
N MET A 47 -6.63 -19.84 0.81
CA MET A 47 -5.28 -19.75 1.38
C MET A 47 -4.43 -20.98 1.03
N VAL A 48 -5.04 -22.17 0.99
CA VAL A 48 -4.36 -23.40 0.58
C VAL A 48 -4.06 -23.40 -0.91
N TYR A 49 -5.07 -23.17 -1.77
CA TYR A 49 -4.87 -23.21 -3.22
C TYR A 49 -4.01 -22.06 -3.75
N GLY A 50 -4.14 -20.88 -3.17
CA GLY A 50 -3.42 -19.68 -3.57
C GLY A 50 -2.12 -19.47 -2.79
N LYS A 51 -1.68 -20.44 -1.98
CA LYS A 51 -0.56 -20.27 -1.04
C LYS A 51 0.67 -19.64 -1.70
N ASP A 52 1.11 -20.19 -2.82
CA ASP A 52 2.32 -19.74 -3.50
C ASP A 52 2.16 -18.30 -4.01
N TYR A 53 0.99 -17.94 -4.53
CA TYR A 53 0.70 -16.58 -4.98
C TYR A 53 0.58 -15.60 -3.81
N LEU A 54 -0.07 -15.99 -2.70
CA LEU A 54 -0.29 -15.13 -1.54
C LEU A 54 0.98 -14.90 -0.72
N LEU A 55 1.86 -15.90 -0.65
CA LEU A 55 3.12 -15.83 0.09
C LEU A 55 4.31 -15.39 -0.77
N ARG A 56 4.09 -15.16 -2.07
CA ARG A 56 5.16 -14.67 -2.94
C ARG A 56 5.68 -13.35 -2.42
N LYS A 57 6.95 -13.12 -2.69
CA LYS A 57 7.63 -11.88 -2.36
C LYS A 57 8.33 -11.42 -3.61
N GLU A 58 7.88 -10.32 -4.16
CA GLU A 58 8.48 -9.70 -5.33
C GLU A 58 9.27 -8.49 -4.84
N PRO A 59 10.62 -8.51 -4.94
CA PRO A 59 11.44 -7.41 -4.45
C PRO A 59 11.24 -6.17 -5.34
N PRO A 60 11.28 -4.96 -4.75
CA PRO A 60 11.19 -3.74 -5.51
C PRO A 60 12.39 -3.53 -6.42
N VAL A 61 12.12 -3.01 -7.62
CA VAL A 61 13.14 -2.37 -8.46
C VAL A 61 13.06 -0.87 -8.22
N VAL A 62 14.17 -0.27 -7.80
CA VAL A 62 14.23 1.14 -7.44
C VAL A 62 15.05 1.92 -8.46
N LYS A 63 14.56 3.09 -8.87
CA LYS A 63 15.26 4.02 -9.75
C LYS A 63 15.14 5.44 -9.22
N ILE A 64 16.26 6.13 -9.09
CA ILE A 64 16.28 7.55 -8.74
C ILE A 64 16.38 8.37 -10.03
N THR A 65 15.47 9.32 -10.21
CA THR A 65 15.55 10.31 -11.30
C THR A 65 15.67 11.70 -10.73
N ARG A 66 16.27 12.61 -11.48
CA ARG A 66 16.29 14.04 -11.13
C ARG A 66 15.47 14.89 -12.09
N ARG A 67 15.00 16.02 -11.59
CA ARG A 67 14.46 17.13 -12.39
C ARG A 67 15.12 18.43 -11.91
N ILE A 68 16.00 18.98 -12.74
CA ILE A 68 16.67 20.25 -12.47
C ILE A 68 15.65 21.40 -12.56
N GLN A 69 15.75 22.36 -11.64
CA GLN A 69 14.96 23.59 -11.61
C GLN A 69 15.84 24.82 -11.91
N TYR A 70 15.24 25.95 -12.28
CA TYR A 70 15.97 27.16 -12.72
C TYR A 70 16.62 27.97 -11.58
N ASN A 71 16.28 27.67 -10.33
CA ASN A 71 16.67 28.41 -9.13
C ASN A 71 17.88 27.78 -8.38
N GLY A 72 18.61 26.86 -9.00
CA GLY A 72 19.69 26.12 -8.33
C GLY A 72 19.21 24.93 -7.50
N MET A 73 17.90 24.65 -7.51
CA MET A 73 17.32 23.46 -6.88
C MET A 73 17.14 22.33 -7.90
N GLU A 74 16.97 21.12 -7.40
CA GLU A 74 16.50 19.98 -8.16
C GLU A 74 15.53 19.12 -7.34
N THR A 75 14.65 18.42 -8.04
CA THR A 75 13.79 17.41 -7.42
C THR A 75 14.38 16.03 -7.65
N LEU A 76 14.71 15.33 -6.56
CA LEU A 76 15.05 13.90 -6.60
C LEU A 76 13.79 13.08 -6.40
N VAL A 77 13.60 12.05 -7.22
CA VAL A 77 12.44 11.17 -7.12
C VAL A 77 12.91 9.72 -7.09
N CYS A 78 12.67 9.06 -5.96
CA CYS A 78 12.86 7.63 -5.77
C CYS A 78 11.62 6.90 -6.26
N ARG A 79 11.71 6.21 -7.40
CA ARG A 79 10.64 5.40 -7.96
C ARG A 79 10.85 3.94 -7.62
N ILE A 80 9.79 3.28 -7.16
CA ILE A 80 9.83 1.93 -6.64
C ILE A 80 8.78 1.11 -7.40
N TYR A 81 9.19 0.01 -8.02
CA TYR A 81 8.38 -0.74 -8.97
C TYR A 81 8.33 -2.24 -8.66
N GLY A 82 7.23 -2.88 -9.05
CA GLY A 82 7.14 -4.33 -9.19
C GLY A 82 7.19 -5.10 -7.89
N PHE A 83 6.80 -4.48 -6.76
CA PHE A 83 6.94 -5.12 -5.45
C PHE A 83 5.63 -5.76 -4.96
N TYR A 84 5.74 -6.82 -4.18
CA TYR A 84 4.63 -7.48 -3.48
C TYR A 84 5.16 -8.18 -2.22
N PRO A 85 4.54 -8.04 -1.04
CA PRO A 85 3.22 -7.45 -0.76
C PRO A 85 3.25 -5.90 -0.79
N LYS A 86 2.07 -5.28 -0.58
CA LYS A 86 1.89 -3.82 -0.64
C LYS A 86 2.67 -3.09 0.45
N GLU A 87 2.79 -3.71 1.62
CA GLU A 87 3.46 -3.15 2.79
C GLU A 87 4.96 -3.00 2.51
N MET A 88 5.43 -1.77 2.66
CA MET A 88 6.81 -1.34 2.35
C MET A 88 7.12 -0.08 3.16
N ASP A 89 8.35 0.03 3.64
CA ASP A 89 8.87 1.23 4.26
C ASP A 89 9.89 1.91 3.34
N ALA A 90 9.64 3.18 2.99
CA ALA A 90 10.57 3.96 2.18
C ALA A 90 10.73 5.37 2.73
N THR A 91 11.97 5.85 2.77
CA THR A 91 12.34 7.16 3.32
C THR A 91 13.50 7.77 2.55
N TRP A 92 13.50 9.09 2.40
CA TRP A 92 14.72 9.82 2.11
C TRP A 92 15.53 10.01 3.40
N ARG A 93 16.85 9.94 3.32
CA ARG A 93 17.74 10.28 4.43
C ARG A 93 18.85 11.19 3.95
N LYS A 94 19.17 12.21 4.76
CA LYS A 94 20.32 13.10 4.59
C LYS A 94 21.37 12.72 5.61
N ASP A 95 22.57 12.35 5.18
CA ASP A 95 23.68 11.96 6.07
C ASP A 95 23.33 10.87 7.11
N GLY A 96 22.35 10.01 6.76
CA GLY A 96 21.88 8.91 7.61
C GLY A 96 20.65 9.24 8.47
N GLU A 97 20.28 10.51 8.60
CA GLU A 97 19.08 10.95 9.33
C GLU A 97 17.86 10.99 8.40
N VAL A 98 16.70 10.57 8.91
CA VAL A 98 15.46 10.55 8.13
C VAL A 98 15.04 11.98 7.77
N TRP A 99 14.88 12.21 6.46
CA TRP A 99 14.47 13.49 5.90
C TRP A 99 12.98 13.42 5.54
N GLU A 100 12.12 13.83 6.48
CA GLU A 100 10.67 13.95 6.23
C GLU A 100 10.27 15.36 5.79
N GLN A 101 11.10 16.38 6.06
CA GLN A 101 10.82 17.74 5.66
C GLN A 101 10.76 17.83 4.13
N ASP A 102 9.66 18.34 3.58
CA ASP A 102 9.45 18.49 2.13
C ASP A 102 9.55 17.17 1.34
N THR A 103 9.37 16.02 2.00
CA THR A 103 9.20 14.72 1.35
C THR A 103 7.76 14.55 0.89
N PHE A 104 7.56 14.52 -0.42
CA PHE A 104 6.28 14.19 -1.04
C PHE A 104 6.25 12.72 -1.43
N ARG A 105 5.16 12.02 -1.12
CA ARG A 105 4.99 10.61 -1.50
C ARG A 105 3.54 10.30 -1.86
N GLY A 106 3.35 9.38 -2.79
CA GLY A 106 2.03 8.81 -3.09
C GLY A 106 1.82 7.47 -2.36
N ASP A 107 0.56 7.06 -2.23
CA ASP A 107 0.23 5.70 -1.81
C ASP A 107 0.79 4.68 -2.81
N ALA A 108 1.09 3.47 -2.34
CA ALA A 108 1.41 2.34 -3.22
C ALA A 108 0.19 1.98 -4.09
N LEU A 109 0.33 2.14 -5.40
CA LEU A 109 -0.71 1.90 -6.39
C LEU A 109 -0.55 0.51 -7.03
N PRO A 110 -1.66 -0.18 -7.34
CA PRO A 110 -1.61 -1.52 -7.92
C PRO A 110 -1.25 -1.49 -9.42
N ASN A 111 -0.54 -2.52 -9.86
CA ASN A 111 -0.26 -2.84 -11.26
C ASN A 111 -1.19 -3.96 -11.78
N SER A 112 -1.24 -4.13 -13.10
CA SER A 112 -2.07 -5.17 -13.74
C SER A 112 -1.57 -6.60 -13.52
N ASP A 113 -0.30 -6.76 -13.16
CA ASP A 113 0.35 -8.05 -12.84
C ASP A 113 0.19 -8.47 -11.37
N GLY A 114 -0.49 -7.66 -10.55
CA GLY A 114 -0.70 -7.91 -9.13
C GLY A 114 0.42 -7.43 -8.21
N THR A 115 1.43 -6.72 -8.75
CA THR A 115 2.44 -5.99 -7.97
C THR A 115 2.00 -4.56 -7.67
N TYR A 116 2.86 -3.79 -6.99
CA TYR A 116 2.65 -2.38 -6.67
C TYR A 116 3.77 -1.49 -7.22
N HIS A 117 3.47 -0.21 -7.37
CA HIS A 117 4.47 0.83 -7.56
C HIS A 117 4.23 2.00 -6.60
N ALA A 118 5.30 2.69 -6.23
CA ALA A 118 5.28 3.83 -5.31
C ALA A 118 6.39 4.82 -5.69
N TRP A 119 6.32 6.02 -5.12
CA TRP A 119 7.37 7.03 -5.29
C TRP A 119 7.46 7.96 -4.09
N LEU A 120 8.66 8.50 -3.88
CA LEU A 120 8.95 9.55 -2.91
C LEU A 120 9.86 10.58 -3.55
N SER A 121 9.62 11.86 -3.31
CA SER A 121 10.43 12.94 -3.85
C SER A 121 10.76 14.00 -2.82
N ILE A 122 11.92 14.62 -2.99
CA ILE A 122 12.42 15.76 -2.21
C ILE A 122 12.92 16.84 -3.16
N GLU A 123 12.88 18.09 -2.72
CA GLU A 123 13.55 19.20 -3.39
C GLU A 123 14.84 19.55 -2.62
N VAL A 124 15.97 19.62 -3.33
CA VAL A 124 17.30 19.79 -2.74
C VAL A 124 18.13 20.79 -3.55
N ASP A 125 19.13 21.40 -2.92
CA ASP A 125 20.14 22.18 -3.62
C ASP A 125 21.03 21.25 -4.46
N LEU A 126 21.39 21.67 -5.67
CA LEU A 126 22.24 20.91 -6.58
C LEU A 126 23.57 20.47 -5.95
N ASN A 127 24.12 21.25 -5.02
CA ASN A 127 25.40 20.97 -4.36
C ASN A 127 25.28 20.02 -3.17
N GLU A 128 24.06 19.80 -2.66
CA GLU A 128 23.81 18.92 -1.51
C GLU A 128 23.34 17.52 -1.90
N ARG A 129 23.10 17.28 -3.20
CA ARG A 129 22.50 16.04 -3.71
C ARG A 129 23.13 14.76 -3.14
N ASP A 130 24.46 14.72 -3.09
CA ASP A 130 25.20 13.50 -2.75
C ASP A 130 25.05 13.10 -1.26
N HIS A 131 24.48 13.97 -0.44
CA HIS A 131 24.11 13.69 0.96
C HIS A 131 22.80 12.90 1.09
N TYR A 132 21.97 12.89 0.05
CA TYR A 132 20.64 12.27 0.09
C TYR A 132 20.65 10.86 -0.49
N ARG A 133 20.09 9.92 0.27
CA ARG A 133 19.88 8.54 -0.19
C ARG A 133 18.43 8.11 0.04
N CYS A 134 17.87 7.38 -0.91
CA CYS A 134 16.59 6.70 -0.76
C CYS A 134 16.82 5.35 -0.08
N TYR A 135 16.12 5.12 1.02
CA TYR A 135 16.09 3.85 1.75
C TYR A 135 14.77 3.17 1.47
N VAL A 136 14.82 1.89 1.09
CA VAL A 136 13.64 1.06 0.81
C VAL A 136 13.79 -0.27 1.51
N ASP A 137 12.90 -0.55 2.45
CA ASP A 137 12.76 -1.84 3.13
C ASP A 137 11.45 -2.51 2.72
N HIS A 138 11.53 -3.80 2.42
CA HIS A 138 10.43 -4.58 1.88
C HIS A 138 10.64 -6.05 2.17
N ALA A 139 9.55 -6.78 2.41
CA ALA A 139 9.59 -8.18 2.80
C ALA A 139 10.27 -9.12 1.78
N GLY A 140 10.38 -8.69 0.51
CA GLY A 140 11.08 -9.41 -0.56
C GLY A 140 12.57 -9.12 -0.66
N LEU A 141 13.10 -8.17 0.12
CA LEU A 141 14.52 -7.88 0.18
C LEU A 141 15.19 -8.64 1.34
N PRO A 142 16.41 -9.16 1.16
CA PRO A 142 17.20 -9.70 2.26
C PRO A 142 17.74 -8.60 3.18
N GLU A 143 18.06 -7.44 2.61
CA GLU A 143 18.52 -6.23 3.29
C GLU A 143 17.92 -4.99 2.61
N PRO A 144 17.72 -3.87 3.33
CA PRO A 144 17.20 -2.64 2.75
C PRO A 144 18.06 -2.13 1.59
N LEU A 145 17.42 -1.63 0.53
CA LEU A 145 18.09 -0.94 -0.55
C LEU A 145 18.42 0.50 -0.13
N ILE A 146 19.67 0.91 -0.34
CA ILE A 146 20.16 2.26 -0.05
C ILE A 146 20.77 2.83 -1.33
N LEU A 147 20.07 3.79 -1.93
CA LEU A 147 20.40 4.25 -3.28
C LEU A 147 20.62 5.76 -3.29
N ALA A 148 21.67 6.19 -3.97
CA ALA A 148 21.90 7.58 -4.33
C ALA A 148 21.58 7.79 -5.82
N TRP A 149 21.41 9.03 -6.25
CA TRP A 149 21.36 9.33 -7.68
C TRP A 149 22.75 9.14 -8.30
N GLU A 150 22.81 8.49 -9.46
CA GLU A 150 24.04 8.28 -10.24
C GLU A 150 23.85 8.86 -11.65
N GLU A 151 24.95 9.36 -12.23
CA GLU A 151 24.96 9.78 -13.64
C GLU A 151 24.80 8.57 -14.57
N PRO A 152 24.04 8.69 -15.69
CA PRO A 152 23.88 7.62 -16.67
C PRO A 152 25.18 7.26 -17.40
#